data_AF-A0A963RAK1-F1
#
_entry.id   AF-A0A963RAK1-F1
#
_cell.length_a   1.000
_cell.length_b   1.000
_cell.length_c   1.000
_cell.angle_alpha   90.00
_cell.angle_beta   90.00
_cell.angle_gamma   90.00
#
_symmetry.space_group_name_H-M   'P 1'
#
loop_
_entity.id
_entity.type
_entity.pdbx_description
1 polymer ?
#
loop_
_entity_poly.entity_id
_entity_poly.type
_entity_poly.pdbx_seq_one_letter_code
_entity_poly.pdbx_strand_id
1 'polypeptide(L)'
;MTEQRDYRDTVFLPKTDFPMKAGLPQKEPGILARWQEQDLYGKVREARKGREKFILHDGPPYANGDMHIGHALNHILKDMVVRTQTLLGRDAPYVPGWDCHGLPIEGKIEEQYRARGLDKDQVPVN
;
A
#
# COMPACT_ATOMS: atom_id res chain seq x y z
N MET A 1 -17.70 -19.32 -58.46
CA MET A 1 -18.22 -19.23 -57.07
C MET A 1 -18.22 -17.77 -56.71
N THR A 2 -19.40 -17.19 -56.47
CA THR A 2 -19.53 -15.79 -56.03
C THR A 2 -19.01 -15.67 -54.60
N GLU A 3 -18.03 -14.82 -54.37
CA GLU A 3 -17.56 -14.52 -53.01
C GLU A 3 -18.69 -13.90 -52.19
N GLN A 4 -18.94 -14.48 -51.03
CA GLN A 4 -19.96 -14.02 -50.11
C GLN A 4 -19.46 -12.75 -49.41
N ARG A 5 -20.27 -11.67 -49.45
CA ARG A 5 -19.90 -10.38 -48.85
C ARG A 5 -19.71 -10.50 -47.33
N ASP A 6 -18.56 -10.07 -46.84
CA ASP A 6 -18.27 -9.91 -45.41
C ASP A 6 -18.93 -8.61 -44.90
N TYR A 7 -19.66 -8.70 -43.78
CA TYR A 7 -20.39 -7.57 -43.17
C TYR A 7 -19.77 -7.13 -41.83
N ARG A 8 -18.64 -7.70 -41.41
CA ARG A 8 -17.99 -7.40 -40.11
C ARG A 8 -17.58 -5.94 -39.94
N ASP A 9 -17.38 -5.22 -41.04
CA ASP A 9 -17.07 -3.80 -41.09
C ASP A 9 -18.31 -2.88 -40.92
N THR A 10 -19.52 -3.44 -41.09
CA THR A 10 -20.78 -2.69 -40.95
C THR A 10 -21.29 -2.61 -39.51
N VAL A 11 -20.67 -3.35 -38.58
CA VAL A 11 -21.06 -3.41 -37.16
C VAL A 11 -20.15 -2.55 -36.28
N PHE A 12 -20.76 -1.73 -35.42
CA PHE A 12 -20.05 -0.90 -34.43
C PHE A 12 -19.65 -1.72 -33.21
N LEU A 13 -18.56 -2.48 -33.31
CA LEU A 13 -18.04 -3.27 -32.19
C LEU A 13 -17.28 -2.37 -31.18
N PRO A 14 -17.40 -2.65 -29.87
CA PRO A 14 -16.59 -2.00 -28.86
C PRO A 14 -15.09 -2.21 -29.13
N LYS A 15 -14.32 -1.12 -29.13
CA LYS A 15 -12.86 -1.13 -29.24
C LYS A 15 -12.27 -0.54 -27.98
N THR A 16 -11.33 -1.26 -27.37
CA THR A 16 -10.62 -0.79 -26.19
C THR A 16 -9.23 -1.39 -26.17
N ASP A 17 -8.26 -0.56 -25.76
CA ASP A 17 -6.90 -1.02 -25.48
C ASP A 17 -6.81 -1.65 -24.07
N PHE A 18 -7.91 -1.63 -23.31
CA PHE A 18 -7.98 -2.26 -22.00
C PHE A 18 -7.91 -3.79 -22.14
N PRO A 19 -6.85 -4.44 -21.64
CA PRO A 19 -6.68 -5.87 -21.82
C PRO A 19 -7.69 -6.63 -20.97
N MET A 20 -8.26 -7.69 -21.53
CA MET A 20 -9.21 -8.56 -20.84
C MET A 20 -8.58 -9.29 -19.64
N LYS A 21 -7.27 -9.59 -19.70
CA LYS A 21 -6.51 -10.14 -18.57
C LYS A 21 -5.92 -9.03 -17.71
N ALA A 22 -6.10 -9.15 -16.40
CA ALA A 22 -5.65 -8.12 -15.45
C ALA A 22 -4.12 -7.97 -15.41
N GLY A 23 -3.36 -9.06 -15.25
CA GLY A 23 -1.89 -8.99 -15.16
C GLY A 23 -1.41 -8.18 -13.94
N LEU A 24 -2.11 -8.32 -12.80
CA LEU A 24 -1.90 -7.49 -11.60
C LEU A 24 -0.46 -7.53 -11.07
N PRO A 25 0.25 -8.68 -10.99
CA PRO A 25 1.61 -8.70 -10.46
C PRO A 25 2.60 -7.79 -11.19
N GLN A 26 2.37 -7.52 -12.48
CA GLN A 26 3.18 -6.58 -13.28
C GLN A 26 2.59 -5.16 -13.27
N LYS A 27 1.26 -5.02 -13.27
CA LYS A 27 0.60 -3.71 -13.35
C LYS A 27 0.63 -2.93 -12.04
N GLU A 28 0.42 -3.58 -10.91
CA GLU A 28 0.34 -2.91 -9.60
C GLU A 28 1.64 -2.16 -9.24
N PRO A 29 2.85 -2.73 -9.45
CA PRO A 29 4.09 -1.98 -9.27
C PRO A 29 4.18 -0.74 -10.16
N GLY A 30 3.74 -0.83 -11.43
CA GLY A 30 3.72 0.31 -12.35
C GLY A 30 2.73 1.40 -11.94
N ILE A 31 1.55 1.01 -11.42
CA ILE A 31 0.57 1.96 -10.87
C ILE A 31 1.15 2.68 -9.64
N LEU A 32 1.79 1.94 -8.73
CA LEU A 32 2.42 2.50 -7.53
C LEU A 32 3.55 3.47 -7.88
N ALA A 33 4.44 3.08 -8.79
CA ALA A 33 5.53 3.94 -9.25
C ALA A 33 5.00 5.26 -9.83
N ARG A 34 3.96 5.18 -10.66
CA ARG A 34 3.29 6.37 -11.20
C ARG A 34 2.69 7.26 -10.11
N TRP A 35 2.07 6.68 -9.06
CA TRP A 35 1.53 7.46 -7.95
C TRP A 35 2.63 8.19 -7.16
N GLN A 36 3.78 7.54 -6.97
CA GLN A 36 4.94 8.13 -6.30
C GLN A 36 5.57 9.25 -7.14
N GLU A 37 5.82 9.00 -8.43
CA GLU A 37 6.38 9.99 -9.36
C GLU A 37 5.51 11.26 -9.43
N GLN A 38 4.19 11.09 -9.38
CA GLN A 38 3.25 12.20 -9.45
C GLN A 38 3.01 12.90 -8.12
N ASP A 39 3.58 12.42 -7.00
CA ASP A 39 3.19 12.81 -5.64
C ASP A 39 1.66 12.87 -5.47
N LEU A 40 1.00 11.75 -5.81
CA LEU A 40 -0.47 11.69 -5.77
C LEU A 40 -1.00 11.98 -4.37
N TYR A 41 -0.33 11.49 -3.33
CA TYR A 41 -0.73 11.74 -1.95
C TYR A 41 -0.66 13.24 -1.63
N GLY A 42 0.47 13.92 -1.90
CA GLY A 42 0.60 15.35 -1.67
C GLY A 42 -0.46 16.17 -2.42
N LYS A 43 -0.73 15.83 -3.68
CA LYS A 43 -1.83 16.45 -4.47
C LYS A 43 -3.20 16.27 -3.82
N VAL A 44 -3.50 15.09 -3.28
CA VAL A 44 -4.73 14.82 -2.55
C VAL A 44 -4.78 15.59 -1.22
N ARG A 45 -3.64 15.86 -0.57
CA ARG A 45 -3.58 16.71 0.63
C ARG A 45 -3.86 18.16 0.32
N GLU A 46 -3.21 18.72 -0.69
CA GLU A 46 -3.46 20.10 -1.12
C GLU A 46 -4.91 20.31 -1.59
N ALA A 47 -5.47 19.38 -2.36
CA ALA A 47 -6.85 19.48 -2.86
C ALA A 47 -7.93 19.43 -1.75
N ARG A 48 -7.59 18.97 -0.55
CA ARG A 48 -8.51 18.85 0.60
C ARG A 48 -8.17 19.81 1.74
N LYS A 49 -7.16 20.67 1.58
CA LYS A 49 -6.76 21.65 2.59
C LYS A 49 -7.95 22.53 3.00
N GLY A 50 -8.14 22.71 4.30
CA GLY A 50 -9.21 23.54 4.86
C GLY A 50 -10.60 22.89 4.91
N ARG A 51 -10.74 21.63 4.48
CA ARG A 51 -12.01 20.88 4.60
C ARG A 51 -12.16 20.24 5.99
N GLU A 52 -13.36 19.72 6.29
CA GLU A 52 -13.62 18.99 7.53
C GLU A 52 -12.65 17.81 7.66
N LYS A 53 -11.93 17.74 8.79
CA LYS A 53 -10.92 16.71 9.03
C LYS A 53 -11.56 15.40 9.45
N PHE A 54 -11.01 14.30 8.95
CA PHE A 54 -11.26 12.96 9.46
C PHE A 54 -9.93 12.31 9.82
N ILE A 55 -9.73 11.99 11.10
CA ILE A 55 -8.46 11.44 11.58
C ILE A 55 -8.68 9.98 11.97
N LEU A 56 -8.02 9.08 11.24
CA LEU A 56 -7.87 7.69 11.64
C LEU A 56 -6.48 7.54 12.26
N HIS A 57 -6.42 7.33 13.56
CA HIS A 57 -5.16 7.12 14.27
C HIS A 57 -4.62 5.71 13.99
N ASP A 58 -3.40 5.62 13.48
CA ASP A 58 -2.77 4.35 13.18
C ASP A 58 -2.17 3.75 14.45
N GLY A 59 -2.63 2.56 14.84
CA GLY A 59 -1.94 1.76 15.86
C GLY A 59 -0.60 1.27 15.28
N PRO A 60 0.55 1.69 15.82
CA PRO A 60 1.85 1.43 15.22
C PRO A 60 2.20 -0.07 15.31
N PRO A 61 2.50 -0.76 14.19
CA PRO A 61 3.05 -2.11 14.23
C PRO A 61 4.44 -2.13 14.87
N TYR A 62 4.80 -3.24 15.52
CA TYR A 62 6.15 -3.47 16.04
C TYR A 62 7.17 -3.58 14.91
N ALA A 63 8.30 -2.90 15.05
CA ALA A 63 9.37 -2.88 14.06
C ALA A 63 10.36 -4.06 14.21
N ASN A 64 9.86 -5.30 14.37
CA ASN A 64 10.70 -6.46 14.74
C ASN A 64 10.55 -7.72 13.84
N GLY A 65 9.94 -7.61 12.66
CA GLY A 65 9.83 -8.73 11.74
C GLY A 65 9.02 -8.45 10.48
N ASP A 66 8.84 -9.49 9.67
CA ASP A 66 8.07 -9.42 8.44
C ASP A 66 6.56 -9.25 8.70
N MET A 67 5.89 -8.56 7.79
CA MET A 67 4.45 -8.43 7.83
C MET A 67 3.77 -9.77 7.48
N HIS A 68 2.95 -10.27 8.41
CA HIS A 68 1.99 -11.34 8.11
C HIS A 68 0.64 -10.80 7.59
N ILE A 69 -0.24 -11.71 7.14
CA ILE A 69 -1.57 -11.40 6.58
C ILE A 69 -2.46 -10.51 7.46
N GLY A 70 -2.26 -10.55 8.78
CA GLY A 70 -2.97 -9.70 9.74
C GLY A 70 -2.64 -8.22 9.56
N HIS A 71 -1.38 -7.89 9.25
CA HIS A 71 -0.99 -6.52 8.90
C HIS A 71 -1.65 -6.09 7.59
N ALA A 72 -1.64 -6.96 6.57
CA ALA A 72 -2.28 -6.66 5.30
C ALA A 72 -3.78 -6.37 5.47
N LEU A 73 -4.50 -7.21 6.20
CA LEU A 73 -5.90 -7.00 6.52
C LEU A 73 -6.13 -5.65 7.23
N ASN A 74 -5.33 -5.35 8.25
CA ASN A 74 -5.45 -4.13 9.03
C ASN A 74 -5.22 -2.87 8.18
N HIS A 75 -4.13 -2.82 7.40
CA HIS A 75 -3.82 -1.67 6.58
C HIS A 75 -4.80 -1.50 5.41
N ILE A 76 -5.27 -2.58 4.80
CA ILE A 76 -6.30 -2.51 3.73
C ILE A 76 -7.59 -1.89 4.27
N LEU A 77 -8.06 -2.31 5.45
CA LEU A 77 -9.28 -1.74 6.04
C LEU A 77 -9.10 -0.24 6.37
N LYS A 78 -7.96 0.14 6.94
CA LYS A 78 -7.64 1.55 7.24
C LYS A 78 -7.59 2.39 5.95
N ASP A 79 -6.93 1.90 4.91
CA ASP A 79 -6.84 2.56 3.61
C ASP A 79 -8.21 2.72 2.95
N MET A 80 -9.07 1.69 2.99
CA MET A 80 -10.46 1.78 2.50
C MET A 80 -11.26 2.90 3.19
N VAL A 81 -11.15 3.00 4.53
CA VAL A 81 -11.84 4.05 5.30
C VAL A 81 -11.30 5.43 4.94
N VAL A 82 -9.98 5.61 4.92
CA VAL A 82 -9.33 6.90 4.60
C VAL A 82 -9.67 7.35 3.18
N ARG A 83 -9.62 6.45 2.20
CA ARG A 83 -9.99 6.75 0.80
C ARG A 83 -11.46 7.11 0.68
N THR A 84 -12.34 6.37 1.34
CA THR A 84 -13.78 6.67 1.33
C THR A 84 -14.06 8.06 1.88
N GLN A 85 -13.46 8.42 3.03
CA GLN A 85 -13.64 9.75 3.61
C GLN A 85 -13.06 10.86 2.74
N THR A 86 -11.92 10.60 2.09
CA THR A 86 -11.33 11.52 1.10
C THR A 86 -12.26 11.72 -0.10
N LEU A 87 -12.89 10.66 -0.60
CA LEU A 87 -13.83 10.70 -1.72
C LEU A 87 -15.15 11.37 -1.35
N LEU A 88 -15.62 11.22 -0.10
CA LEU A 88 -16.73 11.97 0.48
C LEU A 88 -16.41 13.46 0.70
N GLY A 89 -15.16 13.87 0.41
CA GLY A 89 -14.75 15.26 0.36
C GLY A 89 -14.12 15.77 1.64
N ARG A 90 -13.85 14.92 2.64
CA ARG A 90 -13.16 15.29 3.87
C ARG A 90 -11.65 15.38 3.67
N ASP A 91 -10.99 16.06 4.59
CA ASP A 91 -9.54 16.06 4.74
C ASP A 91 -9.10 14.88 5.63
N ALA A 92 -8.75 13.75 5.02
CA ALA A 92 -8.43 12.51 5.73
C ALA A 92 -6.94 12.12 5.62
N PRO A 93 -6.02 12.73 6.38
CA PRO A 93 -4.62 12.34 6.37
C PRO A 93 -4.44 10.99 7.06
N TYR A 94 -3.59 10.14 6.50
CA TYR A 94 -3.15 8.90 7.13
C TYR A 94 -1.66 8.99 7.41
N VAL A 95 -1.30 8.84 8.68
CA VAL A 95 0.09 8.91 9.16
C VAL A 95 0.38 7.57 9.83
N PRO A 96 1.15 6.68 9.17
CA PRO A 96 1.53 5.41 9.76
C PRO A 96 2.55 5.63 10.88
N GLY A 97 2.49 4.78 11.91
CA GLY A 97 3.44 4.77 13.02
C GLY A 97 4.26 3.49 13.08
N TRP A 98 5.30 3.47 13.93
CA TRP A 98 6.08 2.26 14.23
C TRP A 98 6.40 2.21 15.72
N ASP A 99 6.26 1.03 16.32
CA ASP A 99 6.66 0.79 17.70
C ASP A 99 8.07 0.19 17.72
N CYS A 100 9.02 1.00 18.18
CA CYS A 100 10.45 0.74 18.09
C CYS A 100 11.09 0.43 19.45
N HIS A 101 10.29 0.28 20.52
CA HIS A 101 10.82 -0.02 21.85
C HIS A 101 10.25 -1.31 22.46
N GLY A 102 10.84 -1.71 23.58
CA GLY A 102 10.31 -2.75 24.45
C GLY A 102 10.95 -4.12 24.24
N LEU A 103 10.60 -5.02 25.16
CA LEU A 103 11.09 -6.38 25.23
C LEU A 103 10.97 -7.19 23.91
N PRO A 104 9.94 -7.00 23.07
CA PRO A 104 9.85 -7.72 21.79
C PRO A 104 10.99 -7.43 20.81
N ILE A 105 11.65 -6.28 20.91
CA ILE A 105 12.80 -5.92 20.08
C ILE A 105 14.08 -6.46 20.72
N GLU A 106 14.24 -6.25 22.03
CA GLU A 106 15.39 -6.79 22.78
C GLU A 106 15.49 -8.30 22.63
N GLY A 107 14.38 -9.03 22.78
CA GLY A 107 14.35 -10.48 22.61
C GLY A 107 14.69 -10.94 21.19
N LYS A 108 14.27 -10.20 20.16
CA LYS A 108 14.60 -10.51 18.76
C LYS A 108 16.10 -10.33 18.49
N ILE A 109 16.69 -9.28 19.05
CA ILE A 109 18.13 -9.01 18.96
C ILE A 109 18.92 -10.09 19.71
N GLU A 110 18.48 -10.49 20.91
CA GLU A 110 19.10 -11.60 21.66
C GLU A 110 19.02 -12.93 20.88
N GLU A 111 17.89 -13.25 20.25
CA GLU A 111 17.76 -14.43 19.40
C GLU A 111 18.77 -14.40 18.23
N GLN A 112 18.92 -13.25 17.58
CA GLN A 112 19.92 -13.06 16.51
C GLN A 112 21.36 -13.19 17.02
N TYR A 113 21.67 -12.68 18.21
CA TYR A 113 23.00 -12.83 18.80
C TYR A 113 23.30 -14.27 19.17
N ARG A 114 22.35 -14.99 19.80
CA ARG A 114 22.50 -16.43 20.09
C ARG A 114 22.71 -17.25 18.82
N ALA A 115 21.98 -16.95 17.75
CA ALA A 115 22.15 -17.60 16.45
C ALA A 115 23.55 -17.36 15.84
N ARG A 116 24.22 -16.27 16.22
CA ARG A 116 25.60 -15.93 15.83
C ARG A 116 26.65 -16.39 16.85
N GLY A 117 26.25 -17.06 17.93
CA GLY A 117 27.15 -17.49 19.01
C GLY A 117 27.72 -16.34 19.86
N LEU A 118 27.09 -15.17 19.85
CA LEU A 118 27.50 -13.99 20.59
C LEU A 118 26.68 -13.85 21.88
N ASP A 119 27.32 -13.43 22.96
CA ASP A 119 26.67 -13.10 24.22
C ASP A 119 26.35 -11.60 24.27
N LYS A 120 25.17 -11.26 24.80
CA LYS A 120 24.69 -9.89 24.99
C LYS A 120 25.64 -9.09 25.88
N ASP A 121 26.25 -9.73 26.87
CA ASP A 121 27.17 -9.09 27.81
C ASP A 121 28.51 -8.68 27.16
N GLN A 122 28.76 -9.13 25.93
CA GLN A 122 29.95 -8.78 25.14
C GLN A 122 29.71 -7.62 24.17
N VAL A 123 28.47 -7.11 24.07
CA VAL A 123 28.14 -5.98 23.19
C VAL A 123 28.54 -4.67 23.90
N PRO A 124 29.46 -3.86 23.33
CA PRO A 124 29.86 -2.60 23.94
C PRO A 124 28.66 -1.66 24.05
N VAL A 125 28.36 -1.21 25.28
CA VAL A 125 27.40 -0.14 25.52
C VAL A 125 28.15 1.17 25.25
N ASN A 126 28.03 1.69 24.03
CA ASN A 126 28.51 3.03 23.70
C ASN A 126 27.51 4.08 24.15
#